data_AF-A0A352M162-F1
#
_entry.id   AF-A0A352M162-F1
#
_cell.length_a   1.000
_cell.length_b   1.000
_cell.length_c   1.000
_cell.angle_alpha   90.00
_cell.angle_beta   90.00
_cell.angle_gamma   90.00
#
_symmetry.space_group_name_H-M   'P 1'
#
loop_
_entity.id
_entity.type
_entity.pdbx_description
1 polymer ?
#
loop_
_entity_poly.entity_id
_entity_poly.type
_entity_poly.pdbx_seq_one_letter_code
_entity_poly.pdbx_strand_id
1 'polypeptide(L)'
;MRGPQLHQSSEFILPRGSGSRGRRIRRAYGLRVRSGHAETGPGSAFSAVFVFSGHENEFQRREDRLHGHVPLFRRTRFHRDTSCEKQPEISGGVHGMLVQPDFEVQQTLRGRAGNFPGLIPGRETDGRRWTMAKKHTLYDLKSPFTFDEKAAELFFSAMLESFVNHYYGCNYFYRLCVEKNFSPSSLNEFEDIYKIPYIFVNTFKERELISVPEEKVKLELTSSGTGGQKSRIVLDNLSLNRILKIVRSVYGALGMLDDKNEVNYICFTYDPKVAKNLGSAFSDKALTGLAPAKEIYYAIQFDRAKNDFFLNEEGVKKQILKYSRDKKRPMRILGFPAFIYKVLIQLRKETGSDFNFGAKSFVMTGGGWKGEADKQIEKHRFKREVGEILGMPHENVRDLFGMVEHGIPYVECANSNMHVPVYSRAVVRHPLSHRDLGYDAAGVLHLYTPYINSVPSISLLCTDKAVLRKNCACGIEGDYIELLGRGGITKHKGCAVHATELLLDKKK
;
A
#
# COMPACT_ATOMS: atom_id res chain seq x y z
N MET A 1 -8.60 -17.95 -59.09
CA MET A 1 -9.89 -18.68 -59.14
C MET A 1 -10.85 -17.98 -58.19
N ARG A 2 -11.90 -17.33 -58.72
CA ARG A 2 -13.32 -17.65 -58.47
C ARG A 2 -13.72 -17.76 -56.98
N GLY A 3 -14.45 -16.76 -56.48
CA GLY A 3 -15.59 -17.00 -55.56
C GLY A 3 -16.77 -17.64 -56.33
N PRO A 4 -17.95 -17.87 -55.70
CA PRO A 4 -18.82 -16.74 -55.37
C PRO A 4 -19.79 -16.90 -54.15
N GLN A 5 -20.45 -15.78 -53.76
CA GLN A 5 -21.91 -15.57 -53.50
C GLN A 5 -22.70 -16.51 -52.56
N LEU A 6 -23.33 -16.01 -51.47
CA LEU A 6 -24.66 -15.34 -51.30
C LEU A 6 -25.85 -16.28 -51.00
N HIS A 7 -26.55 -16.01 -49.89
CA HIS A 7 -28.01 -16.01 -49.64
C HIS A 7 -28.19 -15.53 -48.16
N GLN A 8 -29.01 -14.54 -47.75
CA GLN A 8 -30.48 -14.36 -47.85
C GLN A 8 -31.29 -15.55 -47.25
N SER A 9 -32.38 -15.42 -46.49
CA SER A 9 -33.07 -14.26 -45.84
C SER A 9 -34.34 -14.77 -45.10
N SER A 10 -34.65 -14.29 -43.89
CA SER A 10 -35.99 -14.31 -43.22
C SER A 10 -35.80 -13.84 -41.76
N GLU A 11 -36.29 -12.70 -41.26
CA GLU A 11 -37.69 -12.32 -41.00
C GLU A 11 -38.56 -13.42 -40.36
N PHE A 12 -39.16 -13.15 -39.19
CA PHE A 12 -40.63 -13.15 -39.00
C PHE A 12 -41.08 -12.68 -37.58
N ILE A 13 -41.93 -11.65 -37.58
CA ILE A 13 -43.14 -11.44 -36.75
C ILE A 13 -43.05 -11.17 -35.23
N LEU A 14 -43.50 -9.95 -34.88
CA LEU A 14 -44.14 -9.53 -33.61
C LEU A 14 -45.61 -9.95 -33.55
N PRO A 15 -46.22 -10.12 -32.36
CA PRO A 15 -47.62 -9.80 -32.12
C PRO A 15 -47.79 -8.44 -31.43
N ARG A 16 -48.64 -7.57 -32.00
CA ARG A 16 -49.20 -6.40 -31.30
C ARG A 16 -50.60 -6.73 -30.78
N GLY A 17 -50.95 -6.12 -29.64
CA GLY A 17 -52.32 -5.71 -29.32
C GLY A 17 -52.80 -6.06 -27.90
N SER A 18 -53.76 -5.35 -27.30
CA SER A 18 -54.23 -3.97 -27.55
C SER A 18 -55.30 -3.58 -26.51
N GLY A 19 -55.12 -2.46 -25.79
CA GLY A 19 -56.18 -1.77 -25.06
C GLY A 19 -56.69 -2.41 -23.75
N SER A 20 -57.50 -1.72 -22.92
CA SER A 20 -57.80 -0.28 -22.86
C SER A 20 -58.49 0.11 -21.52
N ARG A 21 -58.39 1.40 -21.12
CA ARG A 21 -59.32 2.18 -20.24
C ARG A 21 -59.57 1.71 -18.79
N GLY A 22 -59.53 2.63 -17.81
CA GLY A 22 -60.04 2.26 -16.46
C GLY A 22 -60.07 3.22 -15.26
N ARG A 23 -60.42 4.51 -15.41
CA ARG A 23 -61.00 5.39 -14.34
C ARG A 23 -60.20 5.77 -13.07
N ARG A 24 -60.28 7.08 -12.80
CA ARG A 24 -59.99 7.81 -11.54
C ARG A 24 -60.78 7.29 -10.33
N ILE A 25 -60.22 7.42 -9.13
CA ILE A 25 -60.96 7.77 -7.91
C ILE A 25 -60.29 9.00 -7.24
N ARG A 26 -61.12 9.86 -6.62
CA ARG A 26 -60.73 11.10 -5.91
C ARG A 26 -60.91 10.92 -4.38
N ARG A 27 -60.24 11.81 -3.63
CA ARG A 27 -60.45 12.30 -2.25
C ARG A 27 -59.24 11.97 -1.36
N ALA A 28 -58.49 12.90 -0.75
CA ALA A 28 -58.76 14.20 -0.08
C ALA A 28 -59.03 14.08 1.43
N TYR A 29 -58.83 15.20 2.15
CA TYR A 29 -58.68 15.38 3.61
C TYR A 29 -57.30 14.95 4.16
N GLY A 30 -56.66 15.70 5.07
CA GLY A 30 -57.02 17.03 5.63
C GLY A 30 -55.92 17.58 6.56
N LEU A 31 -55.86 18.90 6.74
CA LEU A 31 -54.87 19.60 7.58
C LEU A 31 -55.05 19.30 9.08
N ARG A 32 -53.96 19.36 9.88
CA ARG A 32 -53.72 20.50 10.80
C ARG A 32 -52.36 20.53 11.48
N VAL A 33 -51.93 21.78 11.73
CA VAL A 33 -50.80 22.21 12.54
C VAL A 33 -51.24 22.35 14.01
N ARG A 34 -50.37 22.05 14.98
CA ARG A 34 -50.24 22.85 16.22
C ARG A 34 -48.92 22.60 16.97
N SER A 35 -48.62 23.54 17.87
CA SER A 35 -47.32 23.83 18.47
C SER A 35 -47.34 23.86 20.00
N GLY A 36 -46.18 23.62 20.63
CA GLY A 36 -45.80 23.92 22.03
C GLY A 36 -44.36 23.41 22.23
N HIS A 37 -43.35 24.16 22.70
CA HIS A 37 -43.17 24.88 23.99
C HIS A 37 -43.26 23.96 25.23
N ALA A 38 -42.42 24.06 26.26
CA ALA A 38 -41.01 24.53 26.38
C ALA A 38 -40.54 24.36 27.85
N GLU A 39 -39.38 23.72 28.12
CA GLU A 39 -38.66 23.74 29.42
C GLU A 39 -37.14 23.58 29.12
N THR A 40 -36.25 24.58 29.31
CA THR A 40 -35.49 24.91 30.55
C THR A 40 -34.83 23.68 31.20
N GLY A 41 -33.51 23.42 31.20
CA GLY A 41 -32.30 24.25 31.40
C GLY A 41 -31.58 23.76 32.70
N PRO A 42 -30.32 24.13 33.06
CA PRO A 42 -29.20 24.72 32.32
C PRO A 42 -27.94 23.80 32.28
N GLY A 43 -26.83 24.24 31.66
CA GLY A 43 -25.59 23.44 31.64
C GLY A 43 -24.43 24.05 30.86
N SER A 44 -24.04 25.29 31.15
CA SER A 44 -22.95 25.99 30.45
C SER A 44 -21.57 25.58 30.98
N ALA A 45 -20.75 24.92 30.15
CA ALA A 45 -19.31 24.83 30.33
C ALA A 45 -18.62 25.39 29.07
N PHE A 46 -18.08 26.60 29.19
CA PHE A 46 -17.20 27.17 28.16
C PHE A 46 -15.88 26.39 28.13
N SER A 47 -15.50 25.90 26.94
CA SER A 47 -14.13 25.51 26.64
C SER A 47 -13.77 26.02 25.25
N ALA A 48 -13.06 27.15 25.22
CA ALA A 48 -12.51 27.69 23.99
C ALA A 48 -11.42 26.75 23.47
N VAL A 49 -11.65 26.14 22.30
CA VAL A 49 -10.61 25.37 21.60
C VAL A 49 -10.00 26.28 20.54
N PHE A 50 -8.70 26.52 20.67
CA PHE A 50 -7.94 27.38 19.76
C PHE A 50 -7.98 26.85 18.33
N VAL A 51 -8.42 27.71 17.41
CA VAL A 51 -8.25 27.50 15.97
C VAL A 51 -6.77 27.72 15.65
N PHE A 52 -6.00 26.64 15.55
CA PHE A 52 -4.72 26.69 14.85
C PHE A 52 -4.97 26.57 13.35
N SER A 53 -4.77 27.68 12.65
CA SER A 53 -4.75 27.72 11.19
C SER A 53 -3.71 26.74 10.65
N GLY A 54 -4.17 25.71 9.95
CA GLY A 54 -3.27 24.82 9.21
C GLY A 54 -2.55 25.61 8.11
N HIS A 55 -1.23 25.48 8.05
CA HIS A 55 -0.45 26.02 6.95
C HIS A 55 -0.86 25.35 5.62
N GLU A 56 -1.66 26.05 4.84
CA GLU A 56 -1.71 25.85 3.40
C GLU A 56 -0.35 26.28 2.83
N ASN A 57 0.38 25.36 2.20
CA ASN A 57 1.56 25.71 1.43
C ASN A 57 1.20 25.79 -0.04
N GLU A 58 1.18 27.03 -0.53
CA GLU A 58 1.16 27.36 -1.95
C GLU A 58 2.28 26.63 -2.69
N PHE A 59 1.95 25.94 -3.78
CA PHE A 59 2.95 25.54 -4.77
C PHE A 59 2.40 25.63 -6.20
N GLN A 60 1.86 26.80 -6.54
CA GLN A 60 1.50 27.18 -7.90
C GLN A 60 1.77 28.68 -8.11
N ARG A 61 2.24 29.02 -9.32
CA ARG A 61 2.65 30.36 -9.81
C ARG A 61 4.04 30.82 -9.37
N ARG A 62 5.01 30.62 -10.28
CA ARG A 62 6.08 31.59 -10.54
C ARG A 62 6.11 31.86 -12.03
N GLU A 63 5.71 33.06 -12.43
CA GLU A 63 6.16 33.69 -13.67
C GLU A 63 6.08 35.22 -13.52
N ASP A 64 7.06 35.89 -14.12
CA ASP A 64 7.19 37.32 -14.44
C ASP A 64 7.30 38.43 -13.36
N ARG A 65 8.53 38.95 -13.29
CA ARG A 65 8.96 40.37 -13.49
C ARG A 65 9.16 41.36 -12.31
N LEU A 66 10.45 41.72 -12.19
CA LEU A 66 11.05 43.08 -12.18
C LEU A 66 11.13 43.95 -10.89
N HIS A 67 12.38 44.36 -10.62
CA HIS A 67 12.90 45.57 -9.95
C HIS A 67 12.53 45.91 -8.48
N GLY A 68 13.56 46.24 -7.66
CA GLY A 68 13.40 46.99 -6.40
C GLY A 68 14.50 46.76 -5.35
N HIS A 69 15.17 47.83 -4.90
CA HIS A 69 16.34 47.86 -4.00
C HIS A 69 16.09 47.43 -2.51
N VAL A 70 17.04 46.64 -1.95
CA VAL A 70 17.90 46.88 -0.74
C VAL A 70 17.53 48.10 0.16
N PRO A 71 17.59 48.09 1.55
CA PRO A 71 18.62 47.48 2.42
C PRO A 71 18.26 46.83 3.80
N LEU A 72 19.27 46.13 4.36
CA LEU A 72 19.68 45.83 5.76
C LEU A 72 18.80 46.15 6.99
N PHE A 73 18.84 45.24 7.99
CA PHE A 73 19.26 45.55 9.39
C PHE A 73 19.87 44.32 10.12
N ARG A 74 20.45 44.51 11.34
CA ARG A 74 21.49 43.65 11.96
C ARG A 74 21.19 43.26 13.44
N ARG A 75 21.68 42.08 13.87
CA ARG A 75 21.93 41.62 15.28
C ARG A 75 20.66 41.37 16.15
N THR A 76 20.66 40.60 17.26
CA THR A 76 21.76 40.17 18.18
C THR A 76 21.48 38.80 18.86
N ARG A 77 22.51 38.13 19.43
CA ARG A 77 22.39 36.94 20.32
C ARG A 77 22.24 37.34 21.80
N PHE A 78 21.81 36.40 22.66
CA PHE A 78 22.08 36.42 24.11
C PHE A 78 22.56 35.05 24.62
N HIS A 79 23.27 35.05 25.76
CA HIS A 79 23.95 33.91 26.40
C HIS A 79 23.93 34.14 27.94
N ARG A 80 23.87 33.05 28.74
CA ARG A 80 24.23 32.88 30.17
C ARG A 80 23.58 31.58 30.71
N ASP A 81 23.92 31.01 31.86
CA ASP A 81 25.19 30.52 32.45
C ASP A 81 24.83 29.79 33.79
N THR A 82 25.60 28.73 34.15
CA THR A 82 25.93 28.11 35.48
C THR A 82 25.10 28.42 36.78
N SER A 83 24.96 27.60 37.84
CA SER A 83 25.79 26.57 38.55
C SER A 83 24.94 25.84 39.64
N CYS A 84 25.05 24.52 39.93
CA CYS A 84 25.89 23.77 40.91
C CYS A 84 25.34 23.61 42.38
N GLU A 85 25.89 22.62 43.14
CA GLU A 85 25.58 22.14 44.53
C GLU A 85 24.38 21.15 44.69
N LYS A 86 24.35 20.13 45.58
CA LYS A 86 25.29 19.59 46.62
C LYS A 86 24.98 18.09 46.96
N GLN A 87 25.90 17.37 47.63
CA GLN A 87 25.74 16.01 48.21
C GLN A 87 25.85 16.03 49.75
N PRO A 88 25.49 14.93 50.46
CA PRO A 88 26.47 14.29 51.37
C PRO A 88 26.46 12.73 51.44
N GLU A 89 27.50 12.17 52.06
CA GLU A 89 27.77 10.72 52.29
C GLU A 89 27.35 10.23 53.71
N ILE A 90 27.60 8.95 54.07
CA ILE A 90 28.28 8.48 55.33
C ILE A 90 28.31 6.91 55.48
N SER A 91 29.50 6.34 55.81
CA SER A 91 29.94 5.06 56.49
C SER A 91 29.10 3.75 56.50
N GLY A 92 29.61 2.52 56.77
CA GLY A 92 30.92 1.96 57.23
C GLY A 92 30.84 0.41 57.44
N GLY A 93 31.95 -0.32 57.71
CA GLY A 93 32.05 -1.82 57.79
C GLY A 93 31.77 -2.47 59.18
N VAL A 94 32.20 -3.69 59.58
CA VAL A 94 33.29 -4.63 59.13
C VAL A 94 33.09 -6.09 59.68
N HIS A 95 33.59 -7.14 58.96
CA HIS A 95 33.99 -8.55 59.36
C HIS A 95 33.05 -9.66 59.91
N GLY A 96 33.31 -10.91 59.46
CA GLY A 96 32.87 -12.20 60.04
C GLY A 96 33.21 -13.44 59.17
N MET A 97 33.42 -14.63 59.73
CA MET A 97 34.07 -15.81 59.11
C MET A 97 33.21 -17.11 59.27
N LEU A 98 33.39 -18.28 58.61
CA LEU A 98 34.40 -18.85 57.67
C LEU A 98 33.73 -19.99 56.81
N VAL A 99 34.52 -20.82 56.10
CA VAL A 99 34.24 -22.19 55.55
C VAL A 99 33.56 -22.32 54.16
N GLN A 100 34.26 -23.02 53.25
CA GLN A 100 33.80 -23.74 52.04
C GLN A 100 33.85 -25.27 52.33
N PRO A 101 33.18 -26.20 51.59
CA PRO A 101 33.14 -26.19 50.12
C PRO A 101 31.91 -26.79 49.36
N ASP A 102 31.95 -26.55 48.04
CA ASP A 102 31.52 -27.38 46.90
C ASP A 102 30.04 -27.58 46.43
N PHE A 103 29.95 -27.58 45.09
CA PHE A 103 28.86 -27.88 44.15
C PHE A 103 27.69 -26.90 43.96
N GLU A 104 27.95 -25.88 43.12
CA GLU A 104 26.94 -25.03 42.48
C GLU A 104 26.11 -25.77 41.43
N VAL A 105 24.77 -25.72 41.54
CA VAL A 105 23.86 -25.72 40.37
C VAL A 105 22.70 -24.73 40.63
N GLN A 106 22.53 -23.80 39.68
CA GLN A 106 21.41 -22.89 39.44
C GLN A 106 21.27 -21.53 40.17
N GLN A 107 21.30 -20.52 39.29
CA GLN A 107 20.51 -19.28 39.23
C GLN A 107 21.03 -17.96 39.84
N THR A 108 21.16 -17.02 38.89
CA THR A 108 21.03 -15.56 39.01
C THR A 108 22.03 -14.80 39.88
N LEU A 109 22.87 -13.99 39.22
CA LEU A 109 22.85 -12.55 39.46
C LEU A 109 23.32 -11.74 38.24
N ARG A 110 22.59 -10.64 38.05
CA ARG A 110 23.00 -9.44 37.31
C ARG A 110 24.39 -8.99 37.77
N GLY A 111 25.29 -8.65 36.85
CA GLY A 111 26.54 -7.98 37.26
C GLY A 111 27.75 -8.16 36.38
N ARG A 112 27.67 -7.74 35.10
CA ARG A 112 28.78 -7.11 34.34
C ARG A 112 28.27 -6.68 32.97
N ALA A 113 27.89 -5.40 32.89
CA ALA A 113 27.94 -4.70 31.61
C ALA A 113 29.41 -4.62 31.20
N GLY A 114 29.84 -5.54 30.34
CA GLY A 114 31.15 -5.43 29.70
C GLY A 114 31.13 -4.19 28.82
N ASN A 115 32.00 -3.22 29.14
CA ASN A 115 32.32 -2.11 28.26
C ASN A 115 32.93 -2.67 26.96
N PHE A 116 32.10 -2.94 25.97
CA PHE A 116 32.56 -3.16 24.61
C PHE A 116 32.67 -1.80 23.91
N PRO A 117 33.85 -1.42 23.40
CA PRO A 117 34.07 -0.09 22.86
C PRO A 117 33.17 0.14 21.65
N GLY A 118 32.35 1.18 21.71
CA GLY A 118 31.53 1.63 20.60
C GLY A 118 32.40 2.22 19.49
N LEU A 119 32.77 1.37 18.54
CA LEU A 119 33.37 1.74 17.26
C LEU A 119 32.73 0.86 16.19
N ILE A 120 31.66 1.38 15.57
CA ILE A 120 31.44 1.08 14.15
C ILE A 120 32.72 1.61 13.47
N PRO A 121 33.50 0.81 12.73
CA PRO A 121 34.67 1.30 12.03
C PRO A 121 34.28 2.52 11.21
N GLY A 122 35.14 3.55 11.22
CA GLY A 122 34.87 4.80 10.53
C GLY A 122 34.56 4.56 9.05
N ARG A 123 34.00 5.59 8.38
CA ARG A 123 33.82 5.58 6.92
C ARG A 123 35.17 5.62 6.18
N GLU A 124 35.97 4.58 6.30
CA GLU A 124 36.95 4.21 5.29
C GLU A 124 36.17 3.65 4.11
N THR A 125 35.76 4.56 3.24
CA THR A 125 35.33 4.20 1.91
C THR A 125 36.50 3.51 1.22
N ASP A 126 36.34 2.22 0.90
CA ASP A 126 37.06 1.60 -0.23
C ASP A 126 37.06 2.62 -1.39
N GLY A 127 38.20 2.80 -2.05
CA GLY A 127 38.62 4.04 -2.75
C GLY A 127 37.71 4.53 -3.88
N ARG A 128 36.63 3.81 -4.17
CA ARG A 128 35.50 4.26 -4.97
C ARG A 128 34.73 5.35 -4.21
N ARG A 129 35.05 6.61 -4.52
CA ARG A 129 34.24 7.77 -4.12
C ARG A 129 32.84 7.69 -4.75
N TRP A 130 31.87 7.11 -4.03
CA TRP A 130 30.46 6.95 -4.46
C TRP A 130 29.67 8.27 -4.51
N THR A 131 30.18 9.31 -5.19
CA THR A 131 29.44 10.54 -5.47
C THR A 131 28.54 10.37 -6.69
N MET A 132 27.36 9.78 -6.50
CA MET A 132 26.34 9.66 -7.56
C MET A 132 25.25 10.72 -7.45
N ALA A 133 25.61 11.97 -7.74
CA ALA A 133 24.65 12.94 -8.27
C ALA A 133 24.38 12.66 -9.77
N LYS A 134 23.90 11.46 -10.10
CA LYS A 134 23.53 11.12 -11.49
C LYS A 134 22.34 11.98 -11.91
N LYS A 135 22.46 12.72 -13.03
CA LYS A 135 21.40 13.59 -13.59
C LYS A 135 20.11 12.85 -13.96
N HIS A 136 20.14 11.52 -14.05
CA HIS A 136 18.99 10.66 -14.27
C HIS A 136 19.07 9.47 -13.30
N THR A 137 18.01 9.20 -12.56
CA THR A 137 17.88 8.01 -11.72
C THR A 137 16.94 6.99 -12.36
N LEU A 138 16.96 5.75 -11.88
CA LEU A 138 15.98 4.72 -12.21
C LEU A 138 14.53 5.24 -12.08
N TYR A 139 14.27 6.08 -11.07
CA TYR A 139 12.95 6.61 -10.72
C TYR A 139 12.50 7.78 -11.62
N ASP A 140 13.33 8.22 -12.56
CA ASP A 140 13.05 9.29 -13.52
C ASP A 140 12.94 8.76 -14.97
N LEU A 141 12.91 7.43 -15.15
CA LEU A 141 12.59 6.80 -16.44
C LEU A 141 11.17 7.17 -16.90
N LYS A 142 11.00 7.41 -18.20
CA LYS A 142 9.72 7.83 -18.81
C LYS A 142 8.61 6.79 -18.70
N SER A 143 8.97 5.51 -18.62
CA SER A 143 8.05 4.38 -18.53
C SER A 143 8.54 3.44 -17.42
N PRO A 144 7.63 2.83 -16.64
CA PRO A 144 7.93 1.77 -15.69
C PRO A 144 8.16 0.42 -16.37
N PHE A 145 7.93 0.30 -17.69
CA PHE A 145 8.05 -0.95 -18.46
C PHE A 145 9.05 -0.78 -19.61
N THR A 146 10.24 -0.25 -19.30
CA THR A 146 11.37 -0.15 -20.24
C THR A 146 12.54 -0.94 -19.67
N PHE A 147 13.10 -1.83 -20.48
CA PHE A 147 14.13 -2.80 -20.07
C PHE A 147 15.36 -2.76 -20.99
N ASP A 148 15.67 -1.58 -21.54
CA ASP A 148 16.89 -1.35 -22.32
C ASP A 148 18.16 -1.42 -21.44
N GLU A 149 19.33 -1.42 -22.08
CA GLU A 149 20.64 -1.47 -21.43
C GLU A 149 20.79 -0.36 -20.37
N LYS A 150 20.33 0.86 -20.68
CA LYS A 150 20.34 2.00 -19.76
C LYS A 150 19.44 1.77 -18.53
N ALA A 151 18.28 1.15 -18.70
CA ALA A 151 17.40 0.77 -17.60
C ALA A 151 18.04 -0.33 -16.73
N ALA A 152 18.77 -1.28 -17.33
CA ALA A 152 19.55 -2.28 -16.61
C ALA A 152 20.71 -1.66 -15.81
N GLU A 153 21.50 -0.76 -16.41
CA GLU A 153 22.54 0.01 -15.73
C GLU A 153 22.00 0.83 -14.54
N LEU A 154 20.88 1.53 -14.74
CA LEU A 154 20.24 2.32 -13.69
C LEU A 154 19.69 1.44 -12.56
N PHE A 155 19.17 0.26 -12.89
CA PHE A 155 18.70 -0.71 -11.88
C PHE A 155 19.88 -1.26 -11.07
N PHE A 156 20.94 -1.75 -11.72
CA PHE A 156 22.14 -2.24 -11.06
C PHE A 156 22.81 -1.17 -10.20
N SER A 157 22.98 0.03 -10.74
CA SER A 157 23.51 1.19 -10.01
C SER A 157 22.69 1.54 -8.76
N ALA A 158 21.36 1.39 -8.81
CA ALA A 158 20.49 1.65 -7.66
C ALA A 158 20.49 0.48 -6.66
N MET A 159 20.58 -0.77 -7.12
CA MET A 159 20.73 -1.96 -6.28
C MET A 159 22.04 -1.92 -5.49
N LEU A 160 23.14 -1.49 -6.11
CA LEU A 160 24.44 -1.33 -5.46
C LEU A 160 24.44 -0.22 -4.40
N GLU A 161 23.86 0.95 -4.71
CA GLU A 161 23.66 2.05 -3.74
C GLU A 161 22.87 1.58 -2.51
N SER A 162 21.74 0.90 -2.76
CA SER A 162 20.84 0.39 -1.74
C SER A 162 21.51 -0.72 -0.90
N PHE A 163 22.18 -1.69 -1.54
CA PHE A 163 22.94 -2.74 -0.87
C PHE A 163 24.01 -2.17 0.06
N VAL A 164 24.83 -1.21 -0.41
CA VAL A 164 25.85 -0.54 0.40
C VAL A 164 25.24 0.14 1.62
N ASN A 165 24.14 0.89 1.44
CA ASN A 165 23.43 1.52 2.55
C ASN A 165 22.93 0.48 3.58
N HIS A 166 22.38 -0.64 3.15
CA HIS A 166 21.89 -1.69 4.06
C HIS A 166 23.01 -2.46 4.75
N TYR A 167 24.10 -2.75 4.04
CA TYR A 167 25.27 -3.49 4.54
C TYR A 167 25.95 -2.74 5.70
N TYR A 168 26.09 -1.41 5.60
CA TYR A 168 26.66 -0.60 6.68
C TYR A 168 25.61 -0.04 7.66
N GLY A 169 24.34 0.04 7.25
CA GLY A 169 23.25 0.63 8.05
C GLY A 169 22.51 -0.35 8.96
N CYS A 170 22.49 -1.65 8.67
CA CYS A 170 21.74 -2.65 9.43
C CYS A 170 22.62 -3.83 9.89
N ASN A 171 22.89 -3.92 11.19
CA ASN A 171 23.71 -4.99 11.78
C ASN A 171 23.16 -6.42 11.50
N TYR A 172 21.84 -6.60 11.36
CA TYR A 172 21.29 -7.91 10.96
C TYR A 172 21.67 -8.27 9.52
N PHE A 173 21.48 -7.35 8.57
CA PHE A 173 21.80 -7.58 7.17
C PHE A 173 23.31 -7.69 6.94
N TYR A 174 24.12 -6.90 7.65
CA TYR A 174 25.58 -7.05 7.72
C TYR A 174 25.99 -8.48 8.10
N ARG A 175 25.48 -9.00 9.22
CA ARG A 175 25.81 -10.35 9.71
C ARG A 175 25.35 -11.44 8.75
N LEU A 176 24.16 -11.31 8.17
CA LEU A 176 23.66 -12.21 7.13
C LEU A 176 24.60 -12.23 5.91
N CYS A 177 25.07 -11.05 5.47
CA CYS A 177 25.99 -10.95 4.34
C CYS A 177 27.36 -11.57 4.66
N VAL A 178 27.92 -11.31 5.85
CA VAL A 178 29.17 -11.93 6.32
C VAL A 178 29.04 -13.46 6.41
N GLU A 179 27.95 -13.99 6.96
CA GLU A 179 27.69 -15.45 7.03
C GLU A 179 27.62 -16.09 5.64
N LYS A 180 27.14 -15.36 4.63
CA LYS A 180 27.08 -15.81 3.23
C LYS A 180 28.31 -15.43 2.40
N ASN A 181 29.38 -14.90 3.00
CA ASN A 181 30.59 -14.39 2.32
C ASN A 181 30.28 -13.40 1.19
N PHE A 182 29.25 -12.56 1.37
CA PHE A 182 28.80 -11.58 0.39
C PHE A 182 29.06 -10.16 0.90
N SER A 183 29.54 -9.26 0.04
CA SER A 183 29.92 -7.90 0.42
C SER A 183 29.74 -6.93 -0.76
N PRO A 184 29.97 -5.61 -0.59
CA PRO A 184 29.86 -4.66 -1.71
C PRO A 184 30.78 -4.98 -2.90
N SER A 185 31.93 -5.63 -2.70
CA SER A 185 32.81 -6.06 -3.78
C SER A 185 32.33 -7.33 -4.51
N SER A 186 31.27 -7.98 -4.02
CA SER A 186 30.60 -9.11 -4.67
C SER A 186 29.60 -8.67 -5.76
N LEU A 187 29.34 -7.36 -5.91
CA LEU A 187 28.44 -6.78 -6.90
C LEU A 187 29.23 -6.04 -7.99
N ASN A 188 29.60 -6.75 -9.05
CA ASN A 188 30.39 -6.20 -10.17
C ASN A 188 29.58 -6.12 -11.47
N GLU A 189 28.66 -7.06 -11.69
CA GLU A 189 27.79 -7.13 -12.87
C GLU A 189 26.32 -7.34 -12.51
N PHE A 190 25.41 -7.15 -13.48
CA PHE A 190 23.96 -7.21 -13.26
C PHE A 190 23.51 -8.52 -12.60
N GLU A 191 24.06 -9.66 -13.04
CA GLU A 191 23.69 -10.99 -12.54
C GLU A 191 24.10 -11.25 -11.07
N ASP A 192 25.02 -10.45 -10.51
CA ASP A 192 25.38 -10.55 -9.09
C ASP A 192 24.22 -10.14 -8.17
N ILE A 193 23.24 -9.37 -8.67
CA ILE A 193 22.02 -9.01 -7.92
C ILE A 193 21.31 -10.27 -7.40
N TYR A 194 21.21 -11.31 -8.23
CA TYR A 194 20.48 -12.53 -7.87
C TYR A 194 21.20 -13.40 -6.83
N LYS A 195 22.46 -13.06 -6.51
CA LYS A 195 23.31 -13.67 -5.48
C LYS A 195 23.21 -12.95 -4.12
N ILE A 196 22.59 -11.76 -4.05
CA ILE A 196 22.39 -11.00 -2.80
C ILE A 196 21.63 -11.86 -1.78
N PRO A 197 22.15 -12.07 -0.55
CA PRO A 197 21.47 -12.80 0.50
C PRO A 197 20.06 -12.26 0.77
N TYR A 198 19.08 -13.15 0.70
CA TYR A 198 17.68 -12.77 0.88
C TYR A 198 17.27 -12.73 2.35
N ILE A 199 16.32 -11.86 2.67
CA ILE A 199 15.56 -11.92 3.92
C ILE A 199 14.24 -12.63 3.65
N PHE A 200 13.84 -13.56 4.52
CA PHE A 200 12.53 -14.18 4.44
C PHE A 200 11.45 -13.24 4.98
N VAL A 201 10.32 -13.09 4.27
CA VAL A 201 9.31 -12.06 4.57
C VAL A 201 8.76 -12.12 6.01
N ASN A 202 8.70 -13.29 6.64
CA ASN A 202 8.25 -13.40 8.03
C ASN A 202 9.26 -12.84 9.05
N THR A 203 10.56 -12.73 8.72
CA THR A 203 11.58 -12.17 9.62
C THR A 203 11.24 -10.74 10.07
N PHE A 204 10.57 -9.95 9.23
CA PHE A 204 10.12 -8.59 9.57
C PHE A 204 9.01 -8.53 10.64
N LYS A 205 8.35 -9.66 10.97
CA LYS A 205 7.39 -9.78 12.09
C LYS A 205 8.06 -10.12 13.41
N GLU A 206 9.24 -10.73 13.34
CA GLU A 206 10.02 -11.20 14.48
C GLU A 206 11.10 -10.19 14.88
N ARG A 207 11.50 -9.30 13.96
CA ARG A 207 12.64 -8.39 14.12
C ARG A 207 12.34 -7.04 13.47
N GLU A 208 12.67 -5.97 14.18
CA GLU A 208 12.76 -4.64 13.58
C GLU A 208 14.08 -4.52 12.81
N LEU A 209 13.99 -4.37 11.49
CA LEU A 209 15.14 -4.31 10.60
C LEU A 209 15.20 -2.93 9.94
N ILE A 210 16.03 -2.04 10.50
CA ILE A 210 16.16 -0.65 10.07
C ILE A 210 17.61 -0.40 9.65
N SER A 211 17.80 0.41 8.60
CA SER A 211 19.11 0.77 8.02
C SER A 211 19.43 2.26 8.09
N VAL A 212 18.52 3.05 8.67
CA VAL A 212 18.66 4.50 8.88
C VAL A 212 18.43 4.83 10.35
N PRO A 213 19.03 5.91 10.89
CA PRO A 213 18.67 6.42 12.21
C PRO A 213 17.17 6.74 12.33
N GLU A 214 16.58 6.48 13.51
CA GLU A 214 15.13 6.65 13.77
C GLU A 214 14.65 8.09 13.51
N GLU A 215 15.48 9.12 13.71
CA GLU A 215 15.10 10.52 13.40
C GLU A 215 14.87 10.79 11.90
N LYS A 216 15.36 9.90 11.03
CA LYS A 216 15.12 9.93 9.58
C LYS A 216 13.84 9.21 9.16
N VAL A 217 13.20 8.44 10.04
CA VAL A 217 11.88 7.85 9.78
C VAL A 217 10.85 8.96 9.61
N LYS A 218 9.95 8.78 8.63
CA LYS A 218 8.91 9.77 8.26
C LYS A 218 7.53 9.16 8.18
N LEU A 219 7.45 7.86 7.90
CA LEU A 219 6.22 7.09 7.92
C LEU A 219 6.50 5.70 8.46
N GLU A 220 5.60 5.20 9.31
CA GLU A 220 5.59 3.82 9.75
C GLU A 220 4.36 3.11 9.16
N LEU A 221 4.60 1.93 8.60
CA LEU A 221 3.58 1.07 8.02
C LEU A 221 3.61 -0.27 8.75
N THR A 222 2.47 -0.69 9.29
CA THR A 222 2.32 -2.01 9.91
C THR A 222 1.63 -2.98 8.96
N SER A 223 2.11 -4.23 8.89
CA SER A 223 1.40 -5.30 8.19
C SER A 223 0.19 -5.78 9.01
N SER A 224 -0.82 -6.33 8.34
CA SER A 224 -2.07 -6.81 8.96
C SER A 224 -1.90 -8.17 9.66
N GLY A 225 -1.04 -8.24 10.68
CA GLY A 225 -0.89 -9.43 11.52
C GLY A 225 -2.12 -9.68 12.39
N THR A 226 -2.70 -10.87 12.30
CA THR A 226 -3.90 -11.33 13.03
C THR A 226 -3.51 -12.33 14.14
N GLY A 227 -2.46 -12.02 14.89
CA GLY A 227 -1.87 -12.90 15.91
C GLY A 227 -0.91 -12.14 16.83
N GLY A 228 -1.20 -10.86 17.08
CA GLY A 228 -0.33 -9.96 17.85
C GLY A 228 0.84 -9.38 17.06
N GLN A 229 1.67 -10.24 16.44
CA GLN A 229 2.86 -9.79 15.71
C GLN A 229 2.54 -9.22 14.32
N LYS A 230 3.02 -7.99 14.07
CA LYS A 230 2.91 -7.25 12.81
C LYS A 230 4.32 -6.87 12.34
N SER A 231 4.52 -6.82 11.02
CA SER A 231 5.76 -6.30 10.45
C SER A 231 5.80 -4.79 10.61
N ARG A 232 6.85 -4.23 11.23
CA ARG A 232 7.11 -2.78 11.29
C ARG A 232 8.01 -2.41 10.12
N ILE A 233 7.47 -1.71 9.12
CA ILE A 233 8.23 -1.21 7.97
C ILE A 233 8.21 0.31 8.01
N VAL A 234 9.38 0.90 8.15
CA VAL A 234 9.56 2.36 8.19
C VAL A 234 10.01 2.88 6.83
N LEU A 235 9.53 4.06 6.43
CA LEU A 235 10.00 4.80 5.26
C LEU A 235 10.66 6.10 5.71
N ASP A 236 11.87 6.35 5.21
CA ASP A 236 12.50 7.67 5.24
C ASP A 236 12.01 8.54 4.07
N ASN A 237 12.41 9.82 4.03
CA ASN A 237 12.05 10.75 2.95
C ASN A 237 12.44 10.20 1.56
N LEU A 238 13.58 9.50 1.45
CA LEU A 238 14.07 8.98 0.18
C LEU A 238 13.19 7.85 -0.33
N SER A 239 12.90 6.87 0.52
CA SER A 239 12.03 5.73 0.21
C SER A 239 10.60 6.18 -0.09
N LEU A 240 10.07 7.14 0.68
CA LEU A 240 8.73 7.71 0.49
C LEU A 240 8.61 8.44 -0.86
N ASN A 241 9.59 9.28 -1.21
CA ASN A 241 9.60 9.97 -2.51
C ASN A 241 9.75 8.98 -3.68
N ARG A 242 10.58 7.94 -3.54
CA ARG A 242 10.75 6.88 -4.54
C ARG A 242 9.44 6.11 -4.76
N ILE A 243 8.77 5.63 -3.70
CA ILE A 243 7.54 4.85 -3.86
C ILE A 243 6.38 5.67 -4.45
N LEU A 244 6.24 6.94 -4.10
CA LEU A 244 5.21 7.82 -4.68
C LEU A 244 5.43 8.06 -6.18
N LYS A 245 6.69 8.22 -6.63
CA LYS A 245 7.04 8.24 -8.06
C LYS A 245 6.70 6.91 -8.74
N ILE A 246 7.09 5.78 -8.14
CA ILE A 246 6.85 4.43 -8.66
C ILE A 246 5.34 4.18 -8.85
N VAL A 247 4.52 4.47 -7.84
CA VAL A 247 3.06 4.32 -7.91
C VAL A 247 2.48 5.16 -9.05
N ARG A 248 2.80 6.46 -9.13
CA ARG A 248 2.29 7.31 -10.23
C ARG A 248 2.77 6.85 -11.61
N SER A 249 4.00 6.34 -11.72
CA SER A 249 4.57 5.80 -12.96
C SER A 249 3.85 4.52 -13.41
N VAL A 250 3.77 3.50 -12.55
CA VAL A 250 3.11 2.20 -12.82
C VAL A 250 1.63 2.40 -13.19
N TYR A 251 0.88 3.11 -12.36
CA TYR A 251 -0.55 3.34 -12.62
C TYR A 251 -0.79 4.27 -13.82
N GLY A 252 0.12 5.21 -14.10
CA GLY A 252 0.06 6.08 -15.27
C GLY A 252 0.27 5.33 -16.58
N ALA A 253 1.29 4.47 -16.66
CA ALA A 253 1.53 3.63 -17.83
C ALA A 253 0.39 2.63 -18.11
N LEU A 254 -0.38 2.25 -17.08
CA LEU A 254 -1.57 1.40 -17.19
C LEU A 254 -2.87 2.20 -17.42
N GLY A 255 -2.78 3.51 -17.72
CA GLY A 255 -3.93 4.35 -18.08
C GLY A 255 -4.83 4.77 -16.90
N MET A 256 -4.38 4.56 -15.65
CA MET A 256 -5.15 4.88 -14.45
C MET A 256 -4.83 6.27 -13.87
N LEU A 257 -3.80 6.96 -14.37
CA LEU A 257 -3.53 8.36 -14.01
C LEU A 257 -4.36 9.32 -14.88
N ASP A 258 -5.12 10.21 -14.26
CA ASP A 258 -5.87 11.28 -14.94
C ASP A 258 -5.79 12.57 -14.11
N ASP A 259 -4.72 13.35 -14.27
CA ASP A 259 -4.53 14.61 -13.55
C ASP A 259 -5.48 15.74 -14.00
N LYS A 260 -6.37 15.50 -14.98
CA LYS A 260 -7.22 16.54 -15.59
C LYS A 260 -8.69 16.44 -15.22
N ASN A 261 -9.23 15.22 -15.10
CA ASN A 261 -10.67 15.02 -14.87
C ASN A 261 -10.95 14.71 -13.41
N GLU A 262 -11.84 15.47 -12.77
CA GLU A 262 -12.37 15.12 -11.45
C GLU A 262 -13.11 13.77 -11.49
N VAL A 263 -12.88 12.94 -10.47
CA VAL A 263 -13.57 11.65 -10.28
C VAL A 263 -14.21 11.55 -8.90
N ASN A 264 -15.21 10.68 -8.79
CA ASN A 264 -15.86 10.33 -7.53
C ASN A 264 -15.28 9.00 -7.00
N TYR A 265 -14.77 8.97 -5.76
CA TYR A 265 -14.19 7.76 -5.16
C TYR A 265 -15.15 7.06 -4.20
N ILE A 266 -15.11 5.72 -4.22
CA ILE A 266 -15.64 4.83 -3.17
C ILE A 266 -14.51 3.90 -2.73
N CYS A 267 -14.08 4.02 -1.47
CA CYS A 267 -12.96 3.25 -0.94
C CYS A 267 -13.49 2.22 0.07
N PHE A 268 -13.38 0.93 -0.26
CA PHE A 268 -13.67 -0.21 0.62
C PHE A 268 -12.55 -0.42 1.64
N THR A 269 -12.32 0.62 2.42
CA THR A 269 -11.26 0.77 3.42
C THR A 269 -11.75 1.69 4.55
N TYR A 270 -10.94 1.81 5.60
CA TYR A 270 -11.22 2.61 6.78
C TYR A 270 -11.11 4.12 6.49
N ASP A 271 -11.95 4.95 7.11
CA ASP A 271 -11.76 6.40 7.10
C ASP A 271 -10.42 6.76 7.81
N PRO A 272 -9.42 7.33 7.11
CA PRO A 272 -8.12 7.66 7.67
C PRO A 272 -8.17 8.79 8.70
N LYS A 273 -9.30 9.51 8.83
CA LYS A 273 -9.53 10.47 9.92
C LYS A 273 -9.67 9.78 11.29
N VAL A 274 -10.03 8.49 11.29
CA VAL A 274 -10.28 7.71 12.52
C VAL A 274 -9.30 6.54 12.66
N ALA A 275 -8.99 5.84 11.57
CA ALA A 275 -8.05 4.72 11.58
C ALA A 275 -6.59 5.20 11.54
N LYS A 276 -5.95 5.23 12.72
CA LYS A 276 -4.51 5.46 12.85
C LYS A 276 -3.71 4.20 12.43
N ASN A 277 -2.61 4.40 11.72
CA ASN A 277 -1.49 3.45 11.53
C ASN A 277 -1.78 2.12 10.79
N LEU A 278 -2.66 2.12 9.78
CA LEU A 278 -2.87 0.97 8.88
C LEU A 278 -2.19 1.16 7.52
N GLY A 279 -1.36 0.19 7.10
CA GLY A 279 -0.64 0.27 5.82
C GLY A 279 -1.54 0.36 4.58
N SER A 280 -2.75 -0.21 4.64
CA SER A 280 -3.76 -0.06 3.58
C SER A 280 -4.18 1.39 3.38
N ALA A 281 -4.39 2.15 4.45
CA ALA A 281 -4.83 3.54 4.37
C ALA A 281 -3.79 4.45 3.67
N PHE A 282 -2.49 4.13 3.76
CA PHE A 282 -1.45 4.81 2.98
C PHE A 282 -1.56 4.46 1.48
N SER A 283 -1.71 3.17 1.15
CA SER A 283 -1.91 2.72 -0.24
C SER A 283 -3.16 3.34 -0.85
N ASP A 284 -4.30 3.27 -0.16
CA ASP A 284 -5.57 3.85 -0.63
C ASP A 284 -5.46 5.37 -0.83
N LYS A 285 -4.80 6.09 0.09
CA LYS A 285 -4.52 7.52 -0.07
C LYS A 285 -3.68 7.80 -1.32
N ALA A 286 -2.63 7.01 -1.57
CA ALA A 286 -1.82 7.15 -2.79
C ALA A 286 -2.64 6.89 -4.06
N LEU A 287 -3.54 5.89 -4.05
CA LEU A 287 -4.43 5.58 -5.19
C LEU A 287 -5.51 6.66 -5.41
N THR A 288 -6.05 7.28 -4.34
CA THR A 288 -6.93 8.46 -4.50
C THR A 288 -6.22 9.68 -5.09
N GLY A 289 -4.88 9.70 -5.06
CA GLY A 289 -4.05 10.72 -5.71
C GLY A 289 -3.76 10.48 -7.20
N LEU A 290 -4.37 9.47 -7.82
CA LEU A 290 -4.23 9.17 -9.26
C LEU A 290 -5.16 9.98 -10.17
N ALA A 291 -6.14 10.69 -9.59
CA ALA A 291 -6.98 11.67 -10.28
C ALA A 291 -7.61 12.63 -9.25
N PRO A 292 -7.85 13.91 -9.58
CA PRO A 292 -8.49 14.87 -8.68
C PRO A 292 -9.81 14.32 -8.12
N ALA A 293 -9.94 14.30 -6.79
CA ALA A 293 -11.11 13.76 -6.12
C ALA A 293 -12.19 14.84 -5.93
N LYS A 294 -13.36 14.67 -6.54
CA LYS A 294 -14.52 15.53 -6.26
C LYS A 294 -15.13 15.22 -4.89
N GLU A 295 -15.25 13.93 -4.60
CA GLU A 295 -15.79 13.39 -3.35
C GLU A 295 -15.15 12.01 -3.11
N ILE A 296 -14.83 11.70 -1.85
CA ILE A 296 -14.29 10.40 -1.43
C ILE A 296 -15.20 9.83 -0.36
N TYR A 297 -15.76 8.65 -0.61
CA TYR A 297 -16.61 7.93 0.34
C TYR A 297 -15.88 6.70 0.90
N TYR A 298 -15.65 6.66 2.21
CA TYR A 298 -15.07 5.51 2.89
C TYR A 298 -16.18 4.55 3.35
N ALA A 299 -16.11 3.30 2.90
CA ALA A 299 -17.11 2.29 3.19
C ALA A 299 -17.01 1.73 4.61
N ILE A 300 -15.80 1.62 5.17
CA ILE A 300 -15.59 1.14 6.54
C ILE A 300 -15.54 2.35 7.47
N GLN A 301 -16.58 2.48 8.29
CA GLN A 301 -16.84 3.65 9.14
C GLN A 301 -16.79 3.26 10.62
N PHE A 302 -16.50 4.23 11.48
CA PHE A 302 -16.40 4.02 12.91
C PHE A 302 -17.74 4.33 13.60
N ASP A 303 -18.33 3.32 14.22
CA ASP A 303 -19.49 3.46 15.09
C ASP A 303 -19.02 3.90 16.48
N ARG A 304 -19.22 5.17 16.82
CA ARG A 304 -18.84 5.73 18.13
C ARG A 304 -19.59 5.10 19.30
N ALA A 305 -20.81 4.59 19.10
CA ALA A 305 -21.60 3.96 20.15
C ALA A 305 -21.13 2.54 20.45
N LYS A 306 -20.62 1.83 19.43
CA LYS A 306 -20.01 0.49 19.57
C LYS A 306 -18.50 0.52 19.79
N ASN A 307 -17.86 1.69 19.65
CA ASN A 307 -16.41 1.89 19.67
C ASN A 307 -15.66 0.97 18.69
N ASP A 308 -16.24 0.77 17.49
CA ASP A 308 -15.80 -0.28 16.55
C ASP A 308 -16.07 0.11 15.09
N PHE A 309 -15.39 -0.54 14.16
CA PHE A 309 -15.57 -0.33 12.72
C PHE A 309 -16.64 -1.25 12.12
N PHE A 310 -17.39 -0.75 11.14
CA PHE A 310 -18.38 -1.51 10.39
C PHE A 310 -18.39 -1.11 8.91
N LEU A 311 -18.80 -2.03 8.04
CA LEU A 311 -19.02 -1.76 6.62
C LEU A 311 -20.41 -1.12 6.44
N ASN A 312 -20.45 0.15 6.04
CA ASN A 312 -21.69 0.88 5.81
C ASN A 312 -22.26 0.56 4.40
N GLU A 313 -22.75 -0.68 4.22
CA GLU A 313 -23.25 -1.18 2.93
C GLU A 313 -24.36 -0.29 2.36
N GLU A 314 -25.33 0.10 3.18
CA GLU A 314 -26.42 1.03 2.81
C GLU A 314 -25.91 2.42 2.39
N GLY A 315 -24.89 2.92 3.08
CA GLY A 315 -24.23 4.16 2.73
C GLY A 315 -23.50 4.09 1.39
N VAL A 316 -22.78 2.99 1.12
CA VAL A 316 -22.14 2.75 -0.19
C VAL A 316 -23.18 2.67 -1.31
N LYS A 317 -24.28 1.91 -1.13
CA LYS A 317 -25.38 1.83 -2.11
C LYS A 317 -25.96 3.21 -2.43
N LYS A 318 -26.28 4.00 -1.40
CA LYS A 318 -26.76 5.39 -1.55
C LYS A 318 -25.75 6.26 -2.30
N GLN A 319 -24.46 6.07 -2.06
CA GLN A 319 -23.41 6.80 -2.76
C GLN A 319 -23.29 6.41 -4.23
N ILE A 320 -23.38 5.12 -4.59
CA ILE A 320 -23.43 4.66 -5.98
C ILE A 320 -24.66 5.25 -6.69
N LEU A 321 -25.83 5.24 -6.05
CA LEU A 321 -27.07 5.84 -6.57
C LEU A 321 -27.01 7.37 -6.70
N LYS A 322 -26.20 8.05 -5.88
CA LYS A 322 -25.90 9.49 -6.00
C LYS A 322 -24.97 9.75 -7.17
N TYR A 323 -23.84 9.03 -7.25
CA TYR A 323 -22.83 9.21 -8.29
C TYR A 323 -23.36 8.82 -9.68
N SER A 324 -24.25 7.84 -9.81
CA SER A 324 -24.81 7.44 -11.11
C SER A 324 -25.66 8.53 -11.79
N ARG A 325 -26.01 9.60 -11.04
CA ARG A 325 -26.68 10.81 -11.53
C ARG A 325 -25.69 11.86 -12.05
N ASP A 326 -24.42 11.83 -11.63
CA ASP A 326 -23.37 12.68 -12.20
C ASP A 326 -22.85 12.05 -13.50
N LYS A 327 -23.41 12.50 -14.64
CA LYS A 327 -22.98 12.04 -15.98
C LYS A 327 -21.68 12.68 -16.47
N LYS A 328 -21.05 13.57 -15.70
CA LYS A 328 -19.81 14.27 -16.09
C LYS A 328 -18.56 13.64 -15.49
N ARG A 329 -18.67 13.01 -14.31
CA ARG A 329 -17.51 12.49 -13.56
C ARG A 329 -17.45 10.96 -13.57
N PRO A 330 -16.31 10.36 -13.93
CA PRO A 330 -16.06 8.95 -13.72
C PRO A 330 -16.11 8.58 -12.23
N MET A 331 -16.36 7.29 -11.96
CA MET A 331 -16.27 6.73 -10.61
C MET A 331 -15.02 5.84 -10.51
N ARG A 332 -14.35 5.88 -9.35
CA ARG A 332 -13.26 4.97 -9.01
C ARG A 332 -13.57 4.23 -7.72
N ILE A 333 -13.54 2.90 -7.77
CA ILE A 333 -13.70 2.06 -6.58
C ILE A 333 -12.32 1.51 -6.19
N LEU A 334 -11.98 1.60 -4.90
CA LEU A 334 -10.77 1.00 -4.31
C LEU A 334 -11.14 -0.08 -3.27
N GLY A 335 -10.29 -1.09 -3.09
CA GLY A 335 -10.32 -1.97 -1.91
C GLY A 335 -10.56 -3.46 -2.19
N PHE A 336 -11.20 -4.17 -1.26
CA PHE A 336 -11.26 -5.64 -1.32
C PHE A 336 -12.35 -6.17 -2.29
N PRO A 337 -12.03 -7.14 -3.17
CA PRO A 337 -12.94 -7.59 -4.23
C PRO A 337 -14.22 -8.22 -3.68
N ALA A 338 -14.14 -8.96 -2.56
CA ALA A 338 -15.30 -9.62 -1.95
C ALA A 338 -16.38 -8.63 -1.47
N PHE A 339 -16.00 -7.54 -0.80
CA PHE A 339 -16.95 -6.53 -0.33
C PHE A 339 -17.53 -5.70 -1.49
N ILE A 340 -16.70 -5.35 -2.48
CA ILE A 340 -17.12 -4.68 -3.71
C ILE A 340 -18.19 -5.52 -4.41
N TYR A 341 -17.90 -6.80 -4.67
CA TYR A 341 -18.82 -7.72 -5.34
C TYR A 341 -20.13 -7.91 -4.56
N LYS A 342 -20.06 -8.14 -3.24
CA LYS A 342 -21.24 -8.29 -2.37
C LYS A 342 -22.20 -7.10 -2.52
N VAL A 343 -21.69 -5.88 -2.36
CA VAL A 343 -22.51 -4.66 -2.39
C VAL A 343 -23.09 -4.42 -3.77
N LEU A 344 -22.32 -4.64 -4.84
CA LEU A 344 -22.79 -4.44 -6.22
C LEU A 344 -23.88 -5.43 -6.63
N ILE A 345 -23.71 -6.72 -6.32
CA ILE A 345 -24.73 -7.75 -6.58
C ILE A 345 -26.02 -7.47 -5.79
N GLN A 346 -25.89 -7.07 -4.53
CA GLN A 346 -27.06 -6.72 -3.72
C GLN A 346 -27.77 -5.47 -4.26
N LEU A 347 -27.02 -4.44 -4.64
CA LEU A 347 -27.57 -3.22 -5.25
C LEU A 347 -28.34 -3.52 -6.55
N ARG A 348 -27.78 -4.32 -7.47
CA ARG A 348 -28.47 -4.74 -8.71
C ARG A 348 -29.76 -5.51 -8.42
N LYS A 349 -29.76 -6.38 -7.41
CA LYS A 349 -30.97 -7.12 -6.98
C LYS A 349 -32.06 -6.20 -6.42
N GLU A 350 -31.67 -5.19 -5.64
CA GLU A 350 -32.62 -4.25 -5.01
C GLU A 350 -33.18 -3.21 -5.99
N THR A 351 -32.41 -2.81 -7.01
CA THR A 351 -32.81 -1.76 -7.96
C THR A 351 -33.30 -2.30 -9.31
N GLY A 352 -33.05 -3.58 -9.62
CA GLY A 352 -33.27 -4.15 -10.94
C GLY A 352 -32.50 -3.45 -12.08
N SER A 353 -31.46 -2.68 -11.73
CA SER A 353 -30.83 -1.71 -12.64
C SER A 353 -29.32 -1.86 -12.68
N ASP A 354 -28.76 -1.77 -13.89
CA ASP A 354 -27.35 -1.54 -14.13
C ASP A 354 -27.06 -0.03 -14.30
N PHE A 355 -25.80 0.34 -14.11
CA PHE A 355 -25.35 1.74 -14.17
C PHE A 355 -24.61 2.04 -15.48
N ASN A 356 -24.17 3.29 -15.62
CA ASN A 356 -23.30 3.73 -16.71
C ASN A 356 -22.38 4.82 -16.16
N PHE A 357 -21.23 4.39 -15.63
CA PHE A 357 -20.14 5.25 -15.16
C PHE A 357 -19.08 5.48 -16.25
N GLY A 358 -19.16 4.79 -17.39
CA GLY A 358 -18.40 5.09 -18.60
C GLY A 358 -16.93 4.66 -18.60
N ALA A 359 -16.30 4.77 -19.78
CA ALA A 359 -15.00 4.17 -20.08
C ALA A 359 -13.77 4.72 -19.32
N LYS A 360 -13.92 5.81 -18.56
CA LYS A 360 -12.86 6.37 -17.69
C LYS A 360 -12.98 5.93 -16.22
N SER A 361 -14.00 5.14 -15.89
CA SER A 361 -14.19 4.60 -14.54
C SER A 361 -13.33 3.36 -14.32
N PHE A 362 -12.90 3.13 -13.08
CA PHE A 362 -12.00 2.05 -12.69
C PHE A 362 -12.43 1.39 -11.38
N VAL A 363 -12.16 0.09 -11.26
CA VAL A 363 -12.22 -0.64 -10.00
C VAL A 363 -10.82 -1.22 -9.76
N MET A 364 -10.12 -0.69 -8.77
CA MET A 364 -8.77 -1.14 -8.40
C MET A 364 -8.85 -1.94 -7.10
N THR A 365 -8.59 -3.24 -7.18
CA THR A 365 -8.68 -4.15 -6.04
C THR A 365 -7.30 -4.52 -5.50
N GLY A 366 -7.29 -5.04 -4.27
CA GLY A 366 -6.11 -5.65 -3.66
C GLY A 366 -6.46 -6.49 -2.44
N GLY A 367 -5.47 -7.19 -1.88
CA GLY A 367 -5.61 -7.98 -0.64
C GLY A 367 -6.34 -9.33 -0.78
N GLY A 368 -7.03 -9.57 -1.90
CA GLY A 368 -7.70 -10.83 -2.26
C GLY A 368 -9.01 -11.09 -1.51
N TRP A 369 -9.59 -12.27 -1.74
CA TRP A 369 -10.85 -12.75 -1.14
C TRP A 369 -10.70 -13.31 0.28
N LYS A 370 -9.58 -13.06 0.96
CA LYS A 370 -9.20 -13.80 2.16
C LYS A 370 -10.15 -13.45 3.32
N GLY A 371 -10.82 -14.45 3.88
CA GLY A 371 -11.94 -14.30 4.82
C GLY A 371 -13.29 -14.70 4.20
N GLU A 372 -13.42 -14.60 2.87
CA GLU A 372 -14.57 -15.00 2.06
C GLU A 372 -14.13 -15.93 0.90
N ALA A 373 -13.07 -16.71 1.12
CA ALA A 373 -12.41 -17.51 0.09
C ALA A 373 -13.34 -18.58 -0.49
N ASP A 374 -14.25 -19.13 0.31
CA ASP A 374 -15.23 -20.14 -0.12
C ASP A 374 -16.34 -19.53 -1.00
N LYS A 375 -16.42 -18.18 -1.07
CA LYS A 375 -17.28 -17.41 -1.98
C LYS A 375 -16.50 -16.82 -3.16
N GLN A 376 -15.20 -17.12 -3.30
CA GLN A 376 -14.38 -16.61 -4.39
C GLN A 376 -14.90 -17.15 -5.72
N ILE A 377 -15.33 -16.23 -6.57
CA ILE A 377 -15.69 -16.53 -7.96
C ILE A 377 -14.44 -16.46 -8.87
N GLU A 378 -14.57 -17.04 -10.05
CA GLU A 378 -13.58 -16.94 -11.11
C GLU A 378 -13.30 -15.46 -11.45
N LYS A 379 -12.03 -15.16 -11.74
CA LYS A 379 -11.47 -13.82 -11.88
C LYS A 379 -12.06 -13.04 -13.06
N HIS A 380 -12.15 -13.65 -14.25
CA HIS A 380 -12.72 -13.01 -15.44
C HIS A 380 -14.23 -12.84 -15.31
N ARG A 381 -14.92 -13.77 -14.63
CA ARG A 381 -16.32 -13.63 -14.21
C ARG A 381 -16.52 -12.42 -13.29
N PHE A 382 -15.71 -12.26 -12.23
CA PHE A 382 -15.78 -11.09 -11.35
C PHE A 382 -15.65 -9.79 -12.13
N LYS A 383 -14.61 -9.68 -12.97
CA LYS A 383 -14.35 -8.48 -13.77
C LYS A 383 -15.52 -8.15 -14.71
N ARG A 384 -16.02 -9.16 -15.43
CA ARG A 384 -17.15 -9.01 -16.35
C ARG A 384 -18.41 -8.55 -15.62
N GLU A 385 -18.84 -9.24 -14.57
CA GLU A 385 -20.05 -8.88 -13.84
C GLU A 385 -19.95 -7.50 -13.18
N VAL A 386 -18.80 -7.13 -12.63
CA VAL A 386 -18.57 -5.78 -12.08
C VAL A 386 -18.62 -4.71 -13.18
N GLY A 387 -18.02 -4.97 -14.35
CA GLY A 387 -18.08 -4.09 -15.51
C GLY A 387 -19.51 -3.89 -16.05
N GLU A 388 -20.28 -4.98 -16.15
CA GLU A 388 -21.71 -4.97 -16.49
C GLU A 388 -22.53 -4.13 -15.51
N ILE A 389 -22.45 -4.43 -14.20
CA ILE A 389 -23.21 -3.72 -13.16
C ILE A 389 -22.93 -2.20 -13.19
N LEU A 390 -21.67 -1.82 -13.40
CA LEU A 390 -21.23 -0.43 -13.37
C LEU A 390 -21.33 0.30 -14.74
N GLY A 391 -21.58 -0.42 -15.82
CA GLY A 391 -21.51 0.11 -17.19
C GLY A 391 -20.16 0.76 -17.49
N MET A 392 -19.09 -0.03 -17.32
CA MET A 392 -17.70 0.34 -17.62
C MET A 392 -16.96 -0.86 -18.21
N PRO A 393 -15.86 -0.65 -18.97
CA PRO A 393 -15.04 -1.74 -19.50
C PRO A 393 -14.59 -2.69 -18.40
N HIS A 394 -14.82 -3.99 -18.57
CA HIS A 394 -14.44 -5.01 -17.59
C HIS A 394 -12.92 -5.11 -17.42
N GLU A 395 -12.17 -4.67 -18.44
CA GLU A 395 -10.74 -4.45 -18.39
C GLU A 395 -10.39 -3.43 -17.29
N ASN A 396 -11.16 -2.36 -17.11
CA ASN A 396 -10.88 -1.36 -16.07
C ASN A 396 -11.16 -1.87 -14.63
N VAL A 397 -11.55 -3.14 -14.46
CA VAL A 397 -11.50 -3.86 -13.19
C VAL A 397 -10.14 -4.54 -13.07
N ARG A 398 -9.26 -4.02 -12.21
CA ARG A 398 -7.83 -4.37 -12.10
C ARG A 398 -7.48 -4.77 -10.67
N ASP A 399 -6.80 -5.89 -10.50
CA ASP A 399 -6.22 -6.27 -9.21
C ASP A 399 -4.77 -5.79 -9.09
N LEU A 400 -4.28 -5.74 -7.86
CA LEU A 400 -2.88 -5.46 -7.54
C LEU A 400 -2.32 -6.50 -6.57
N PHE A 401 -1.07 -6.90 -6.81
CA PHE A 401 -0.26 -7.60 -5.82
C PHE A 401 0.79 -6.68 -5.23
N GLY A 402 1.02 -6.83 -3.94
CA GLY A 402 1.97 -6.05 -3.16
C GLY A 402 1.93 -6.47 -1.70
N MET A 403 2.98 -6.10 -0.97
CA MET A 403 3.12 -6.32 0.46
C MET A 403 3.89 -5.14 1.06
N VAL A 404 3.60 -4.80 2.31
CA VAL A 404 4.19 -3.61 2.96
C VAL A 404 5.72 -3.75 3.07
N GLU A 405 6.19 -4.98 3.22
CA GLU A 405 7.60 -5.37 3.26
C GLU A 405 8.35 -5.10 1.95
N HIS A 406 7.67 -5.08 0.80
CA HIS A 406 8.30 -4.93 -0.53
C HIS A 406 7.87 -3.68 -1.28
N GLY A 407 6.71 -3.08 -0.97
CA GLY A 407 6.21 -1.81 -1.50
C GLY A 407 5.84 -1.73 -2.99
N ILE A 408 6.61 -2.34 -3.89
CA ILE A 408 6.38 -2.25 -5.34
C ILE A 408 4.99 -2.82 -5.69
N PRO A 409 4.13 -2.05 -6.38
CA PRO A 409 2.82 -2.53 -6.82
C PRO A 409 2.95 -3.28 -8.16
N TYR A 410 2.60 -4.57 -8.15
CA TYR A 410 2.46 -5.39 -9.35
C TYR A 410 1.01 -5.32 -9.80
N VAL A 411 0.72 -4.39 -10.70
CA VAL A 411 -0.64 -4.04 -11.12
C VAL A 411 -0.99 -4.76 -12.41
N GLU A 412 -2.25 -5.16 -12.54
CA GLU A 412 -2.72 -5.82 -13.75
C GLU A 412 -2.79 -4.91 -14.98
N CYS A 413 -2.35 -5.44 -16.13
CA CYS A 413 -2.60 -4.85 -17.45
C CYS A 413 -3.97 -5.25 -18.02
N ALA A 414 -4.25 -4.79 -19.25
CA ALA A 414 -5.43 -5.12 -20.09
C ALA A 414 -5.94 -6.55 -19.90
N ASN A 415 -5.04 -7.52 -20.00
CA ASN A 415 -5.35 -8.95 -20.03
C ASN A 415 -5.34 -9.60 -18.63
N SER A 416 -5.31 -8.79 -17.57
CA SER A 416 -5.27 -9.22 -16.16
C SER A 416 -3.98 -9.91 -15.72
N ASN A 417 -2.85 -9.56 -16.34
CA ASN A 417 -1.52 -10.06 -15.98
C ASN A 417 -0.75 -9.00 -15.17
N MET A 418 -0.09 -9.40 -14.08
CA MET A 418 0.59 -8.49 -13.15
C MET A 418 2.04 -8.25 -13.59
N HIS A 419 2.29 -7.16 -14.31
CA HIS A 419 3.62 -6.89 -14.88
C HIS A 419 4.64 -6.52 -13.80
N VAL A 420 5.87 -7.00 -13.98
CA VAL A 420 7.04 -6.62 -13.18
C VAL A 420 7.57 -5.29 -13.73
N PRO A 421 7.50 -4.17 -12.99
CA PRO A 421 8.05 -2.90 -13.48
C PRO A 421 9.58 -2.90 -13.36
N VAL A 422 10.23 -2.02 -14.12
CA VAL A 422 11.69 -1.77 -14.13
C VAL A 422 12.29 -1.54 -12.74
N TYR A 423 11.48 -1.05 -11.79
CA TYR A 423 11.80 -0.84 -10.38
C TYR A 423 11.97 -2.13 -9.56
N SER A 424 11.74 -3.30 -10.16
CA SER A 424 11.85 -4.60 -9.51
C SER A 424 12.42 -5.67 -10.45
N ARG A 425 12.90 -6.79 -9.88
CA ARG A 425 13.02 -8.08 -10.57
C ARG A 425 12.32 -9.16 -9.76
N ALA A 426 11.75 -10.13 -10.45
CA ALA A 426 11.08 -11.28 -9.84
C ALA A 426 11.76 -12.57 -10.31
N VAL A 427 11.96 -13.51 -9.39
CA VAL A 427 12.51 -14.85 -9.65
C VAL A 427 11.59 -15.86 -8.98
N VAL A 428 11.28 -16.97 -9.66
CA VAL A 428 10.50 -18.07 -9.07
C VAL A 428 11.46 -19.16 -8.66
N ARG A 429 11.49 -19.49 -7.36
CA ARG A 429 12.47 -20.40 -6.78
C ARG A 429 11.84 -21.70 -6.31
N HIS A 430 12.63 -22.78 -6.37
CA HIS A 430 12.23 -24.07 -5.82
C HIS A 430 12.13 -23.98 -4.29
N PRO A 431 11.02 -24.40 -3.64
CA PRO A 431 10.75 -24.14 -2.23
C PRO A 431 11.69 -24.82 -1.23
N LEU A 432 12.53 -25.77 -1.65
CA LEU A 432 13.49 -26.47 -0.78
C LEU A 432 14.95 -26.13 -1.10
N SER A 433 15.32 -26.23 -2.38
CA SER A 433 16.71 -26.00 -2.83
C SER A 433 17.00 -24.55 -3.23
N HIS A 434 15.98 -23.69 -3.28
CA HIS A 434 16.05 -22.26 -3.60
C HIS A 434 16.69 -21.91 -4.97
N ARG A 435 16.99 -22.91 -5.81
CA ARG A 435 17.39 -22.71 -7.20
C ARG A 435 16.32 -21.94 -7.95
N ASP A 436 16.76 -21.13 -8.91
CA ASP A 436 15.86 -20.55 -9.91
C ASP A 436 15.17 -21.69 -10.70
N LEU A 437 13.89 -21.50 -10.99
CA LEU A 437 13.08 -22.39 -11.83
C LEU A 437 12.82 -21.80 -13.22
N GLY A 438 13.19 -20.53 -13.45
CA GLY A 438 12.93 -19.83 -14.70
C GLY A 438 11.45 -19.52 -14.93
N TYR A 439 11.05 -19.53 -16.20
CA TYR A 439 9.69 -19.24 -16.63
C TYR A 439 8.82 -20.50 -16.63
N ASP A 440 7.51 -20.31 -16.61
CA ASP A 440 6.47 -21.35 -16.78
C ASP A 440 6.39 -22.44 -15.68
N ALA A 441 7.39 -22.52 -14.79
CA ALA A 441 7.40 -23.38 -13.62
C ALA A 441 6.81 -22.69 -12.37
N ALA A 442 6.07 -23.45 -11.56
CA ALA A 442 5.50 -22.98 -10.30
C ALA A 442 6.49 -23.11 -9.12
N GLY A 443 6.64 -22.05 -8.34
CA GLY A 443 7.53 -22.01 -7.17
C GLY A 443 7.16 -20.93 -6.17
N VAL A 444 8.08 -20.60 -5.27
CA VAL A 444 7.95 -19.46 -4.35
C VAL A 444 8.56 -18.21 -4.96
N LEU A 445 7.89 -17.07 -4.78
CA LEU A 445 8.31 -15.80 -5.35
C LEU A 445 9.46 -15.18 -4.54
N HIS A 446 10.49 -14.71 -5.25
CA HIS A 446 11.59 -13.91 -4.70
C HIS A 446 11.65 -12.59 -5.46
N LEU A 447 11.53 -11.48 -4.75
CA LEU A 447 11.47 -10.13 -5.31
C LEU A 447 12.69 -9.29 -4.93
N TYR A 448 13.17 -8.47 -5.86
CA TYR A 448 14.32 -7.58 -5.69
C TYR A 448 13.93 -6.15 -6.00
N THR A 449 14.31 -5.17 -5.16
CA THR A 449 14.07 -3.74 -5.47
C THR A 449 15.05 -2.80 -4.77
N PRO A 450 15.53 -1.73 -5.42
CA PRO A 450 16.45 -0.75 -4.83
C PRO A 450 15.76 0.45 -4.17
N TYR A 451 14.42 0.52 -4.18
CA TYR A 451 13.74 1.77 -3.80
C TYR A 451 13.80 2.06 -2.30
N ILE A 452 13.79 1.01 -1.47
CA ILE A 452 13.81 1.13 -0.01
C ILE A 452 15.23 1.48 0.41
N ASN A 453 15.37 2.54 1.20
CA ASN A 453 16.61 2.96 1.83
C ASN A 453 16.58 2.73 3.35
N SER A 454 15.40 2.70 3.95
CA SER A 454 15.19 2.64 5.39
C SER A 454 15.16 1.24 6.00
N VAL A 455 14.85 0.20 5.22
CA VAL A 455 14.65 -1.20 5.65
C VAL A 455 15.31 -2.13 4.63
N PRO A 456 16.08 -3.16 5.03
CA PRO A 456 16.90 -3.99 4.12
C PRO A 456 16.09 -5.05 3.35
N SER A 457 15.03 -4.63 2.66
CA SER A 457 14.09 -5.51 1.94
C SER A 457 14.33 -5.50 0.41
N ILE A 458 15.61 -5.56 0.04
CA ILE A 458 16.08 -5.43 -1.35
C ILE A 458 16.20 -6.75 -2.10
N SER A 459 16.20 -7.85 -1.34
CA SER A 459 16.28 -9.25 -1.76
C SER A 459 15.34 -10.00 -0.82
N LEU A 460 14.08 -10.19 -1.23
CA LEU A 460 12.99 -10.62 -0.37
C LEU A 460 12.41 -11.96 -0.84
N LEU A 461 12.57 -13.01 -0.04
CA LEU A 461 11.93 -14.29 -0.28
C LEU A 461 10.52 -14.28 0.33
N CYS A 462 9.50 -14.37 -0.52
CA CYS A 462 8.10 -14.31 -0.14
C CYS A 462 7.54 -15.67 0.32
N THR A 463 6.29 -15.68 0.80
CA THR A 463 5.51 -16.92 1.03
C THR A 463 4.51 -17.20 -0.10
N ASP A 464 4.36 -16.28 -1.04
CA ASP A 464 3.39 -16.37 -2.12
C ASP A 464 3.93 -17.26 -3.25
N LYS A 465 3.06 -18.14 -3.78
CA LYS A 465 3.36 -19.06 -4.89
C LYS A 465 3.01 -18.41 -6.21
N ALA A 466 3.89 -18.54 -7.20
CA ALA A 466 3.73 -17.90 -8.50
C ALA A 466 4.37 -18.71 -9.65
N VAL A 467 4.02 -18.31 -10.86
CA VAL A 467 4.74 -18.60 -12.11
C VAL A 467 5.20 -17.28 -12.71
N LEU A 468 6.40 -17.24 -13.28
CA LEU A 468 6.89 -16.10 -14.05
C LEU A 468 6.66 -16.37 -15.55
N ARG A 469 6.18 -15.37 -16.28
CA ARG A 469 5.78 -15.47 -17.69
C ARG A 469 6.34 -14.30 -18.50
N LYS A 470 6.40 -14.46 -19.83
CA LYS A 470 6.79 -13.42 -20.79
C LYS A 470 5.72 -13.20 -21.86
N ASN A 471 5.94 -12.22 -22.76
CA ASN A 471 5.20 -12.04 -24.01
C ASN A 471 3.69 -11.86 -23.80
N CYS A 472 3.32 -11.01 -22.84
CA CYS A 472 1.92 -10.71 -22.57
C CYS A 472 1.25 -10.09 -23.80
N ALA A 473 0.10 -10.64 -24.22
CA ALA A 473 -0.66 -10.16 -25.38
C ALA A 473 -1.25 -8.73 -25.22
N CYS A 474 -0.89 -7.99 -24.17
CA CYS A 474 -1.21 -6.56 -24.04
C CYS A 474 -0.15 -5.64 -24.69
N GLY A 475 0.98 -6.19 -25.13
CA GLY A 475 2.07 -5.45 -25.75
C GLY A 475 3.04 -4.75 -24.78
N ILE A 476 2.81 -4.85 -23.45
CA ILE A 476 3.79 -4.40 -22.45
C ILE A 476 4.94 -5.42 -22.39
N GLU A 477 6.16 -4.92 -22.59
CA GLU A 477 7.40 -5.69 -22.53
C GLU A 477 7.72 -6.21 -21.11
N GLY A 478 8.70 -7.12 -21.05
CA GLY A 478 9.19 -7.68 -19.80
C GLY A 478 8.30 -8.78 -19.23
N ASP A 479 8.59 -9.13 -17.97
CA ASP A 479 7.99 -10.28 -17.31
C ASP A 479 6.68 -9.91 -16.60
N TYR A 480 5.81 -10.91 -16.39
CA TYR A 480 4.64 -10.78 -15.54
C TYR A 480 4.48 -11.97 -14.61
N ILE A 481 3.86 -11.72 -13.46
CA ILE A 481 3.62 -12.68 -12.39
C ILE A 481 2.22 -13.24 -12.55
N GLU A 482 2.12 -14.57 -12.57
CA GLU A 482 0.86 -15.31 -12.41
C GLU A 482 0.83 -15.87 -10.97
N LEU A 483 -0.04 -15.32 -10.13
CA LEU A 483 -0.14 -15.74 -8.72
C LEU A 483 -1.02 -16.98 -8.57
N LEU A 484 -0.47 -18.00 -7.90
CA LEU A 484 -1.15 -19.26 -7.61
C LEU A 484 -1.68 -19.34 -6.16
N GLY A 485 -1.31 -18.39 -5.29
CA GLY A 485 -1.76 -18.32 -3.90
C GLY A 485 -0.60 -18.20 -2.91
N ARG A 486 -0.70 -18.86 -1.75
CA ARG A 486 0.36 -18.93 -0.74
C ARG A 486 0.89 -20.35 -0.57
N GLY A 487 2.19 -20.48 -0.33
CA GLY A 487 2.84 -21.68 0.15
C GLY A 487 2.74 -21.80 1.67
N GLY A 488 2.76 -23.04 2.17
CA GLY A 488 2.58 -23.36 3.58
C GLY A 488 1.21 -23.96 3.90
N ILE A 489 1.15 -24.72 4.99
CA ILE A 489 -0.06 -25.44 5.45
C ILE A 489 -0.94 -24.52 6.31
N THR A 490 -0.33 -23.57 7.03
CA THR A 490 -1.03 -22.54 7.80
C THR A 490 -1.44 -21.38 6.90
N LYS A 491 -2.76 -21.11 6.82
CA LYS A 491 -3.31 -19.94 6.14
C LYS A 491 -2.80 -18.66 6.81
N HIS A 492 -1.69 -18.09 6.33
CA HIS A 492 -1.24 -16.75 6.74
C HIS A 492 -2.31 -15.72 6.38
N LYS A 493 -3.08 -15.31 7.39
CA LYS A 493 -4.10 -14.28 7.36
C LYS A 493 -3.48 -12.93 6.92
N GLY A 494 -4.25 -12.09 6.23
CA GLY A 494 -3.78 -10.83 5.61
C GLY A 494 -4.83 -9.73 5.67
N CYS A 495 -4.64 -8.61 4.96
CA CYS A 495 -5.45 -7.39 5.16
C CYS A 495 -6.96 -7.63 5.02
N ALA A 496 -7.35 -8.39 3.98
CA ALA A 496 -8.73 -8.79 3.77
C ALA A 496 -9.27 -9.66 4.92
N VAL A 497 -8.45 -10.55 5.51
CA VAL A 497 -8.86 -11.36 6.67
C VAL A 497 -9.04 -10.48 7.89
N HIS A 498 -8.13 -9.54 8.16
CA HIS A 498 -8.27 -8.67 9.32
C HIS A 498 -9.52 -7.77 9.24
N ALA A 499 -9.80 -7.22 8.05
CA ALA A 499 -11.06 -6.52 7.79
C ALA A 499 -12.26 -7.45 7.96
N THR A 500 -12.18 -8.69 7.46
CA THR A 500 -13.26 -9.68 7.54
C THR A 500 -13.50 -10.19 8.97
N GLU A 501 -12.47 -10.42 9.78
CA GLU A 501 -12.58 -10.83 11.19
C GLU A 501 -13.30 -9.75 12.00
N LEU A 502 -12.87 -8.50 11.90
CA LEU A 502 -13.54 -7.36 12.54
C LEU A 502 -15.01 -7.20 12.11
N LEU A 503 -15.34 -7.57 10.86
CA LEU A 503 -16.69 -7.46 10.31
C LEU A 503 -17.57 -8.70 10.54
N LEU A 504 -16.99 -9.89 10.79
CA LEU A 504 -17.72 -11.17 10.87
C LEU A 504 -17.67 -11.90 12.22
N ASP A 505 -16.80 -11.53 13.18
CA ASP A 505 -16.71 -12.22 14.49
C ASP A 505 -17.96 -12.04 15.40
N LYS A 506 -19.04 -11.46 14.88
CA LYS A 506 -20.31 -11.22 15.59
C LYS A 506 -21.34 -12.32 15.31
N LYS A 507 -20.92 -13.56 15.57
CA LYS A 507 -21.80 -14.70 15.89
C LYS A 507 -21.38 -15.35 17.21
N LYS A 508 -21.58 -14.61 18.30
CA LYS A 508 -21.83 -15.12 19.65
C LYS A 508 -22.95 -14.27 20.27
#